data_AF-E6U8E6-F1
#
_entry.id   AF-E6U8E6-F1
#
_cell.length_a   1.000
_cell.length_b   1.000
_cell.length_c   1.000
_cell.angle_alpha   90.00
_cell.angle_beta   90.00
_cell.angle_gamma   90.00
#
_symmetry.space_group_name_H-M   'P 1'
#
loop_
_entity.id
_entity.type
_entity.pdbx_description
1 polymer ?
#
loop_
_entity_poly.entity_id
_entity_poly.type
_entity_poly.pdbx_seq_one_letter_code
_entity_poly.pdbx_strand_id
1 'polypeptide(L)' 'MNAFLAHPQGYLVGWGTRTLINAGLAQGKNRSGILWFLLSLLLGPVATLLIVLLPKR' A
#
# COMPACT_ATOMS: atom_id res chain seq x y z
N MET A 1 9.43 -36.91 -4.29
CA MET A 1 10.08 -35.69 -4.83
C MET A 1 9.07 -34.55 -4.69
N ASN A 2 9.17 -33.75 -3.62
CA ASN A 2 8.14 -32.77 -3.26
C ASN A 2 8.55 -31.38 -3.78
N ALA A 3 8.07 -31.00 -4.96
CA ALA A 3 8.35 -29.69 -5.57
C ALA A 3 7.50 -28.53 -4.99
N PHE A 4 7.02 -28.64 -3.75
CA PHE A 4 6.09 -27.67 -3.15
C PHE A 4 6.73 -26.65 -2.19
N LEU A 5 8.07 -26.57 -2.10
CA LEU A 5 8.75 -25.85 -1.02
C LEU A 5 9.30 -24.44 -1.32
N ALA A 6 9.07 -23.81 -2.47
CA ALA A 6 9.60 -22.45 -2.65
C ALA A 6 8.82 -21.57 -3.62
N HIS A 7 7.84 -20.82 -3.10
CA HIS A 7 7.37 -19.60 -3.75
C HIS A 7 7.46 -18.39 -2.79
N PRO A 8 8.67 -17.88 -2.47
CA PRO A 8 8.82 -16.62 -1.73
C PRO A 8 8.55 -15.37 -2.61
N GLN A 9 7.81 -15.49 -3.73
CA GLN A 9 7.62 -14.40 -4.71
C GLN A 9 6.67 -13.27 -4.24
N GLY A 10 5.95 -13.43 -3.12
CA GLY A 10 4.78 -12.59 -2.81
C GLY A 10 5.02 -11.33 -1.97
N TYR A 11 6.15 -11.20 -1.27
CA TYR A 11 6.32 -10.13 -0.27
C TYR A 11 6.77 -8.78 -0.84
N LEU A 12 7.71 -8.77 -1.79
CA LEU A 12 8.16 -7.52 -2.45
C LEU A 12 7.10 -6.97 -3.41
N VAL A 13 6.43 -7.84 -4.16
CA VAL A 13 5.23 -7.49 -4.93
C VAL A 13 4.07 -7.12 -3.99
N GLY A 14 4.04 -7.64 -2.76
CA GLY A 14 3.02 -7.34 -1.77
C GLY A 14 3.13 -5.92 -1.21
N TRP A 15 4.30 -5.50 -0.74
CA TRP A 15 4.44 -4.23 0.00
C TRP A 15 4.54 -3.02 -0.94
N GLY A 16 5.46 -3.04 -1.93
CA GLY A 16 5.67 -1.90 -2.84
C GLY A 16 4.43 -1.58 -3.69
N THR A 17 3.70 -2.59 -4.16
CA THR A 17 2.43 -2.38 -4.86
C THR A 17 1.35 -1.82 -3.94
N ARG A 18 1.24 -2.29 -2.68
CA ARG A 18 0.24 -1.75 -1.72
C ARG A 18 0.48 -0.27 -1.42
N THR A 19 1.75 0.14 -1.27
CA THR A 19 2.08 1.54 -1.00
C THR A 19 1.76 2.44 -2.19
N LEU A 20 1.98 1.96 -3.41
CA LEU A 20 1.58 2.66 -4.64
C LEU A 20 0.06 2.77 -4.78
N ILE A 21 -0.69 1.69 -4.49
CA ILE A 21 -2.17 1.72 -4.50
C ILE A 21 -2.70 2.73 -3.47
N ASN A 22 -2.17 2.73 -2.25
CA ASN A 22 -2.54 3.71 -1.23
C ASN A 22 -2.23 5.15 -1.67
N ALA A 23 -1.10 5.38 -2.33
CA ALA A 23 -0.75 6.68 -2.88
C ALA A 23 -1.76 7.15 -3.94
N GLY A 24 -2.22 6.25 -4.82
CA GLY A 24 -3.27 6.52 -5.80
C GLY A 24 -4.63 6.80 -5.15
N LEU A 25 -5.03 6.01 -4.14
CA LEU A 25 -6.24 6.25 -3.37
C LEU A 25 -6.24 7.61 -2.68
N ALA A 26 -5.10 8.03 -2.14
CA ALA A 26 -4.95 9.36 -1.55
C ALA A 26 -5.08 10.48 -2.58
N GLN A 27 -4.50 10.33 -3.78
CA GLN A 27 -4.64 11.30 -4.87
C GLN A 27 -6.10 11.47 -5.30
N GLY A 28 -6.86 10.36 -5.41
CA GLY A 28 -8.30 10.41 -5.71
C GLY A 28 -9.13 11.19 -4.67
N LYS A 29 -8.57 11.44 -3.48
CA LYS A 29 -9.17 12.24 -2.40
C LYS A 29 -8.54 13.63 -2.25
N ASN A 30 -7.91 14.17 -3.30
CA ASN A 30 -7.22 15.47 -3.33
C ASN A 30 -6.10 15.60 -2.27
N ARG A 31 -5.40 14.51 -1.98
CA ARG A 31 -4.24 14.50 -1.06
C ARG A 31 -2.96 14.19 -1.81
N SER A 32 -1.82 14.61 -1.25
CA SER A 32 -0.50 14.34 -1.84
C SER A 32 -0.20 12.84 -1.89
N GLY A 33 -0.15 12.28 -3.09
CA GLY A 33 0.17 10.86 -3.28
C GLY A 33 1.54 10.47 -2.76
N ILE A 34 2.55 11.34 -2.93
CA ILE A 34 3.93 11.10 -2.46
C ILE A 34 3.99 11.05 -0.93
N LEU A 35 3.28 11.95 -0.25
CA LEU A 35 3.21 11.91 1.22
C LEU A 35 2.56 10.59 1.68
N TRP A 36 1.46 10.19 1.05
CA TRP A 36 0.76 8.96 1.40
C TRP A 36 1.48 7.68 0.95
N PHE A 37 2.33 7.74 -0.07
CA PHE A 37 3.25 6.67 -0.46
C PHE A 37 4.27 6.42 0.66
N LEU A 38 4.95 7.48 1.13
CA LEU A 38 5.94 7.39 2.20
C LEU A 38 5.31 6.96 3.52
N LEU A 39 4.13 7.51 3.86
CA LEU A 39 3.36 7.07 5.02
C LEU A 39 2.95 5.60 4.92
N SER A 40 2.53 5.13 3.74
CA SER A 40 2.17 3.72 3.54
C SER A 40 3.38 2.80 3.59
N LEU A 41 4.56 3.27 3.17
CA LEU A 41 5.80 2.49 3.25
C LEU A 41 6.16 2.16 4.69
N LEU A 42 5.89 3.06 5.62
CA LEU A 42 6.11 2.90 7.06
C LEU A 42 4.94 2.23 7.80
N LEU A 43 3.71 2.67 7.52
CA LEU A 43 2.51 2.28 8.27
C LEU A 43 1.77 1.07 7.68
N GLY A 44 2.11 0.67 6.45
CA GLY A 44 1.50 -0.48 5.76
C GLY A 44 -0.03 -0.34 5.66
N PRO A 45 -0.80 -1.39 6.01
CA PRO A 45 -2.27 -1.39 5.93
C PRO A 45 -2.97 -0.31 6.76
N VAL A 46 -2.32 0.21 7.81
CA VAL A 46 -2.89 1.28 8.65
C VAL A 46 -3.05 2.56 7.84
N ALA A 47 -2.15 2.85 6.90
CA ALA A 47 -2.30 3.99 6.00
C ALA A 47 -3.55 3.86 5.10
N THR A 48 -3.91 2.63 4.69
CA THR A 48 -5.13 2.39 3.92
C THR A 48 -6.37 2.77 4.72
N LEU A 49 -6.45 2.35 5.99
CA LEU A 49 -7.56 2.69 6.87
C LEU A 49 -7.70 4.20 7.05
N LEU A 50 -6.58 4.91 7.24
CA LEU A 50 -6.59 6.37 7.34
C LEU A 50 -7.08 7.02 6.04
N ILE A 51 -6.60 6.57 4.88
CA ILE A 51 -7.05 7.11 3.59
C ILE A 51 -8.54 6.89 3.39
N VAL A 52 -9.07 5.71 3.71
CA VAL A 52 -10.48 5.36 3.51
C VAL A 52 -11.38 6.16 4.44
N LEU A 53 -11.06 6.20 5.74
CA LEU A 53 -11.91 6.81 6.78
C LEU A 53 -11.89 8.35 6.76
N LEU A 54 -10.78 8.97 6.37
CA LEU A 54 -10.71 10.43 6.31
C LEU A 54 -11.64 10.97 5.22
N PRO A 55 -12.44 12.02 5.44
CA PRO A 55 -13.32 12.57 4.41
C PRO A 55 -12.53 13.06 3.19
N LYS A 56 -13.13 13.10 2.00
CA LYS A 56 -12.48 13.73 0.84
C LYS A 56 -12.25 15.23 1.15
N ARG A 57 -11.05 15.73 0.81
CA ARG A 57 -10.78 17.18 0.86
C ARG A 57 -11.25 17.84 -0.42
#